data_AF-A0A3M6UZ00-F1
#
_entry.id   AF-A0A3M6UZ00-F1
#
_cell.length_a   1.000
_cell.length_b   1.000
_cell.length_c   1.000
_cell.angle_alpha   90.00
_cell.angle_beta   90.00
_cell.angle_gamma   90.00
#
_symmetry.space_group_name_H-M   'P 1'
#
loop_
_entity.id
_entity.type
_entity.pdbx_description
1 polymer ?
#
loop_
_entity_poly.entity_id
_entity_poly.type
_entity_poly.pdbx_seq_one_letter_code
_entity_poly.pdbx_strand_id
1 'polypeptide(L)'
;MTYVLRQSAYLAATRAAGGLYGCNLDSVNVERLLRNSSDSCKEIRRRYAYEGNIVFTDNKDQKVETLLVAETVKLASGLTGKVSFLRNLECLYDSFGIGAHTIDAVQLSLQDAVCNVSLVNAYIKNTVAEVRQHYKMKETATINGPEGTVSSKTQESLVLLERGMEQLRDKVKNVNEDYLGDIDLRTLLTTQVENLHAVSNFKNETFTALQYAQDFGTISKEYLKRTTKWGAKYFTLEKSYYPVPKSSVELRDVD
;
A
#
# COMPACT_ATOMS: atom_id res chain seq x y z
N MET A 1 18.91 5.17 -13.96
CA MET A 1 17.52 5.18 -14.47
C MET A 1 17.57 5.36 -15.98
N THR A 2 17.07 4.41 -16.76
CA THR A 2 17.22 4.34 -18.22
C THR A 2 15.87 4.65 -18.87
N TYR A 3 15.86 5.47 -19.92
CA TYR A 3 14.65 5.79 -20.69
C TYR A 3 14.75 5.15 -22.07
N VAL A 4 13.69 4.56 -22.62
CA VAL A 4 13.76 3.92 -23.94
C VAL A 4 12.73 4.56 -24.88
N LEU A 5 13.20 5.01 -26.04
CA LEU A 5 12.42 5.60 -27.12
C LEU A 5 12.69 4.79 -28.37
N ARG A 6 11.65 4.24 -29.02
CA ARG A 6 11.71 3.39 -30.24
C ARG A 6 13.11 2.84 -30.57
N GLN A 7 13.51 1.79 -29.86
CA GLN A 7 14.80 1.12 -30.05
C GLN A 7 16.01 1.98 -29.73
N SER A 8 15.93 2.92 -28.79
CA SER A 8 17.05 3.70 -28.29
C SER A 8 16.92 3.96 -26.79
N ALA A 9 17.94 3.62 -25.99
CA ALA A 9 18.00 3.83 -24.56
C ALA A 9 18.85 5.06 -24.20
N TYR A 10 18.29 6.00 -23.44
CA TYR A 10 19.00 7.17 -22.94
C TYR A 10 19.54 6.97 -21.52
N LEU A 11 20.83 7.19 -21.36
CA LEU A 11 21.59 6.99 -20.13
C LEU A 11 22.25 8.31 -19.73
N ALA A 12 22.43 8.55 -18.44
CA ALA A 12 23.23 9.67 -17.97
C ALA A 12 24.19 9.21 -16.89
N ALA A 13 25.41 9.72 -16.99
CA ALA A 13 26.46 9.52 -16.01
C ALA A 13 26.75 10.84 -15.30
N THR A 14 26.69 10.83 -13.97
CA THR A 14 26.85 12.01 -13.10
C THR A 14 28.31 12.40 -12.86
N ARG A 15 29.28 11.57 -13.29
CA ARG A 15 30.72 11.85 -13.08
C ARG A 15 31.19 13.02 -13.95
N ALA A 16 32.32 13.65 -13.61
CA ALA A 16 32.89 14.76 -14.37
C ALA A 16 33.17 14.42 -15.85
N ALA A 17 33.52 13.17 -16.16
CA ALA A 17 33.67 12.65 -17.53
C ALA A 17 32.36 12.11 -18.15
N GLY A 18 31.25 12.22 -17.43
CA GLY A 18 29.93 11.74 -17.81
C GLY A 18 29.17 12.71 -18.71
N GLY A 19 27.86 12.56 -18.75
CA GLY A 19 26.99 13.27 -19.68
C GLY A 19 25.72 12.50 -19.99
N LEU A 20 25.00 12.91 -21.03
CA LEU A 20 23.83 12.22 -21.57
C LEU A 20 24.25 11.40 -22.79
N TYR A 21 23.76 10.17 -22.87
CA TYR A 21 24.04 9.23 -23.93
C TYR A 21 22.72 8.71 -24.50
N GLY A 22 22.65 8.51 -25.80
CA GLY A 22 21.62 7.75 -26.49
C GLY A 22 22.23 6.46 -27.04
N CYS A 23 21.63 5.32 -26.75
CA CYS A 23 22.08 4.02 -27.19
C CYS A 23 21.03 3.43 -28.12
N ASN A 24 21.28 3.32 -29.41
CA ASN A 24 20.36 2.60 -30.30
C ASN A 24 20.39 1.10 -29.93
N LEU A 25 19.26 0.54 -29.55
CA LEU A 25 19.06 -0.83 -29.08
C LEU A 25 19.12 -1.88 -30.19
N ASP A 26 18.91 -1.51 -31.46
CA ASP A 26 19.04 -2.46 -32.58
C ASP A 26 20.50 -2.63 -33.01
N SER A 27 21.25 -1.52 -33.07
CA SER A 27 22.66 -1.50 -33.48
C SER A 27 23.63 -1.59 -32.31
N VAL A 28 23.14 -1.42 -31.08
CA VAL A 28 23.92 -1.25 -29.83
C VAL A 28 24.89 -0.05 -29.89
N ASN A 29 24.69 0.85 -30.85
CA ASN A 29 25.54 2.01 -31.02
C ASN A 29 25.22 3.07 -29.96
N VAL A 30 26.24 3.56 -29.27
CA VAL A 30 26.11 4.56 -28.20
C VAL A 30 26.67 5.89 -28.69
N GLU A 31 25.79 6.87 -28.80
CA GLU A 31 26.12 8.26 -29.06
C GLU A 31 26.10 9.05 -27.75
N ARG A 32 27.04 9.97 -27.58
CA ARG A 32 27.04 10.92 -26.47
C ARG A 32 26.39 12.22 -26.92
N LEU A 33 25.22 12.53 -26.37
CA LEU A 33 24.37 13.67 -26.73
C LEU A 33 24.78 14.94 -25.97
N LEU A 34 25.17 14.82 -24.71
CA LEU A 34 25.67 15.93 -23.88
C LEU A 34 26.86 15.47 -23.07
N ARG A 35 27.79 16.38 -22.80
CA ARG A 35 28.96 16.14 -21.95
C ARG A 35 28.86 17.01 -20.69
N ASN A 36 29.09 16.42 -19.52
CA ASN A 36 29.24 17.19 -18.29
C ASN A 36 30.48 18.09 -18.39
N SER A 37 30.49 19.18 -17.64
CA SER A 37 31.54 20.21 -17.70
C SER A 37 31.69 20.84 -19.09
N SER A 38 30.60 20.90 -19.88
CA SER A 38 30.51 21.71 -21.08
C SER A 38 29.87 23.08 -20.76
N ASP A 39 29.81 23.96 -21.75
CA ASP A 39 29.08 25.23 -21.61
C ASP A 39 27.57 25.01 -21.53
N SER A 40 27.07 23.93 -22.15
CA SER A 40 25.67 23.55 -22.17
C SER A 40 25.26 22.62 -21.02
N CYS A 41 26.18 22.09 -20.22
CA CYS A 41 25.85 21.30 -19.05
C CYS A 41 27.04 21.12 -18.12
N LYS A 42 26.92 21.58 -16.87
CA LYS A 42 27.89 21.42 -15.80
C LYS A 42 27.76 20.04 -15.15
N GLU A 43 26.56 19.63 -14.68
CA GLU A 43 26.37 18.30 -14.09
C GLU A 43 24.91 17.79 -14.11
N ILE A 44 24.65 16.74 -14.90
CA ILE A 44 23.34 16.07 -14.97
C ILE A 44 23.08 15.21 -13.73
N ARG A 45 21.96 15.44 -13.03
CA ARG A 45 21.58 14.65 -11.83
C ARG A 45 20.28 13.88 -11.96
N ARG A 46 19.19 14.53 -12.35
CA ARG A 46 17.86 13.91 -12.55
C ARG A 46 17.38 14.14 -13.97
N ARG A 47 16.56 13.20 -14.45
CA ARG A 47 16.00 13.21 -15.80
C ARG A 47 14.54 12.81 -15.76
N TYR A 48 13.74 13.47 -16.59
CA TYR A 48 12.32 13.24 -16.75
C TYR A 48 11.97 13.24 -18.24
N ALA A 49 10.99 12.44 -18.58
CA ALA A 49 10.33 12.50 -19.88
C ALA A 49 9.18 13.51 -19.75
N TYR A 50 9.14 14.55 -20.58
CA TYR A 50 8.03 15.51 -20.59
C TYR A 50 7.73 15.91 -22.03
N GLU A 51 6.50 15.65 -22.48
CA GLU A 51 6.00 16.03 -23.83
C GLU A 51 6.92 15.61 -24.99
N GLY A 52 7.49 14.40 -24.94
CA GLY A 52 8.42 13.92 -25.98
C GLY A 52 9.86 14.40 -25.81
N ASN A 53 10.14 15.25 -24.84
CA ASN A 53 11.48 15.77 -24.58
C ASN A 53 12.13 15.10 -23.37
N ILE A 54 13.46 15.15 -23.33
CA ILE A 54 14.23 14.79 -22.15
C ILE A 54 14.51 16.07 -21.36
N VAL A 55 13.88 16.19 -20.21
CA VAL A 55 14.13 17.28 -19.26
C VAL A 55 15.15 16.79 -18.24
N PHE A 56 16.18 17.58 -17.97
CA PHE A 56 17.20 17.25 -16.98
C PHE A 56 17.52 18.43 -16.08
N THR A 57 17.95 18.13 -14.86
CA THR A 57 18.41 19.14 -13.90
C THR A 57 19.92 19.25 -13.96
N ASP A 58 20.42 20.45 -14.26
CA ASP A 58 21.81 20.83 -14.03
C ASP A 58 21.97 21.29 -12.58
N ASN A 59 22.61 20.46 -11.77
CA ASN A 59 22.71 20.71 -10.34
C ASN A 59 23.73 21.79 -9.98
N LYS A 60 24.71 22.07 -10.86
CA LYS A 60 25.75 23.07 -10.60
C LYS A 60 25.36 24.44 -11.10
N ASP A 61 24.62 24.49 -12.21
CA ASP A 61 24.12 25.76 -12.75
C ASP A 61 22.71 26.10 -12.25
N GLN A 62 22.10 25.22 -11.44
CA GLN A 62 20.75 25.36 -10.87
C GLN A 62 19.66 25.60 -11.92
N LYS A 63 19.80 24.95 -13.08
CA LYS A 63 18.88 25.09 -14.22
C LYS A 63 18.17 23.78 -14.53
N VAL A 64 16.97 23.92 -15.07
CA VAL A 64 16.24 22.83 -15.72
C VAL A 64 16.37 23.06 -17.21
N GLU A 65 16.94 22.10 -17.91
CA GLU A 65 17.16 22.19 -19.35
C GLU A 65 16.40 21.08 -20.08
N THR A 66 15.92 21.42 -21.27
CA THR A 66 15.13 20.53 -22.11
C THR A 66 15.91 20.21 -23.36
N LEU A 67 16.28 18.94 -23.52
CA LEU A 67 16.75 18.43 -24.79
C LEU A 67 15.53 18.08 -25.64
N LEU A 68 15.32 18.84 -26.73
CA LEU A 68 14.30 18.52 -27.70
C LEU A 68 14.62 17.17 -28.35
N VAL A 69 13.76 16.19 -28.13
CA VAL A 69 13.82 14.91 -28.83
C VAL A 69 12.54 14.87 -29.66
N ALA A 70 12.67 14.70 -30.97
CA ALA A 70 11.56 14.92 -31.91
C ALA A 70 10.39 13.91 -31.78
N GLU A 71 10.39 13.03 -30.78
CA GLU A 71 9.45 11.91 -30.71
C GLU A 71 9.05 11.54 -29.27
N THR A 72 7.90 10.87 -29.14
CA THR A 72 7.25 10.56 -27.86
C THR A 72 8.05 9.61 -26.97
N VAL A 73 8.35 10.04 -25.74
CA VAL A 73 9.12 9.26 -24.75
C VAL A 73 8.22 8.24 -24.05
N LYS A 74 8.67 6.98 -23.98
CA LYS A 74 8.03 5.91 -23.20
C LYS A 74 8.95 5.42 -22.09
N LEU A 75 8.37 5.08 -20.94
CA LEU A 75 9.10 4.66 -19.76
C LEU A 75 9.26 3.13 -19.79
N ALA A 76 10.41 2.62 -20.22
CA ALA A 76 10.69 1.19 -20.22
C ALA A 76 11.49 0.79 -18.97
N SER A 77 10.81 0.71 -17.82
CA SER A 77 11.21 -0.26 -16.80
C SER A 77 10.47 -1.56 -17.09
N GLY A 78 11.07 -2.73 -16.83
CA GLY A 78 10.33 -3.99 -16.84
C GLY A 78 9.15 -3.89 -15.87
N LEU A 79 7.95 -3.63 -16.40
CA LEU A 79 6.75 -3.41 -15.59
C LEU A 79 6.24 -4.72 -14.99
N THR A 80 6.56 -5.85 -15.61
CA THR A 80 6.10 -7.18 -15.20
C THR A 80 6.34 -7.46 -13.72
N GLY A 81 7.58 -7.26 -13.23
CA GLY A 81 7.89 -7.49 -11.82
C GLY A 81 7.16 -6.56 -10.85
N LYS A 82 6.96 -5.29 -11.23
CA LYS A 82 6.19 -4.32 -10.43
C LYS A 82 4.71 -4.66 -10.41
N VAL A 83 4.15 -5.05 -11.56
CA VAL A 83 2.74 -5.47 -11.66
C VAL A 83 2.51 -6.72 -10.83
N SER A 84 3.39 -7.72 -10.89
CA SER A 84 3.30 -8.91 -10.05
C SER A 84 3.38 -8.57 -8.56
N PHE A 85 4.28 -7.69 -8.16
CA PHE A 85 4.38 -7.25 -6.77
C PHE A 85 3.10 -6.53 -6.30
N LEU A 86 2.60 -5.57 -7.08
CA LEU A 86 1.38 -4.82 -6.75
C LEU A 86 0.15 -5.71 -6.68
N ARG A 87 0.02 -6.72 -7.56
CA ARG A 87 -1.07 -7.71 -7.49
C ARG A 87 -1.04 -8.54 -6.21
N ASN A 88 0.14 -8.94 -5.74
CA ASN A 88 0.25 -9.65 -4.46
C ASN A 88 -0.09 -8.72 -3.29
N LEU A 89 0.25 -7.44 -3.37
CA LEU A 89 -0.12 -6.45 -2.35
C LEU A 89 -1.64 -6.20 -2.33
N GLU A 90 -2.26 -6.09 -3.50
CA GLU A 90 -3.71 -5.98 -3.67
C GLU A 90 -4.42 -7.20 -3.07
N CYS A 91 -3.95 -8.41 -3.39
CA CYS A 91 -4.46 -9.66 -2.81
C CYS A 91 -4.41 -9.67 -1.27
N LEU A 92 -3.33 -9.14 -0.68
CA LEU A 92 -3.23 -8.99 0.77
C LEU A 92 -4.27 -7.99 1.31
N TYR A 93 -4.48 -6.85 0.65
CA TYR A 93 -5.45 -5.85 1.08
C TYR A 93 -6.90 -6.31 0.94
N ASP A 94 -7.22 -6.98 -0.18
CA ASP A 94 -8.53 -7.55 -0.43
C ASP A 94 -8.90 -8.59 0.64
N SER A 95 -7.92 -9.37 1.10
CA SER A 95 -8.10 -10.36 2.18
C SER A 95 -8.67 -9.78 3.47
N PHE A 96 -8.45 -8.49 3.72
CA PHE A 96 -8.96 -7.79 4.90
C PHE A 96 -9.98 -6.70 4.55
N GLY A 97 -10.46 -6.66 3.30
CA GLY A 97 -11.43 -5.65 2.84
C GLY A 97 -10.89 -4.22 2.88
N ILE A 98 -9.58 -4.02 2.74
CA ILE A 98 -8.95 -2.70 2.75
C ILE A 98 -9.14 -2.07 1.37
N GLY A 99 -9.91 -0.97 1.28
CA GLY A 99 -10.23 -0.27 0.02
C GLY A 99 -11.61 -0.60 -0.55
N ALA A 100 -12.31 -1.58 0.02
CA ALA A 100 -13.70 -1.90 -0.27
C ALA A 100 -14.64 -0.85 0.37
N HIS A 101 -14.89 0.26 -0.34
CA HIS A 101 -15.75 1.35 0.11
C HIS A 101 -17.23 1.24 -0.34
N THR A 102 -17.63 0.13 -0.98
CA THR A 102 -18.99 -0.05 -1.49
C THR A 102 -19.78 -1.08 -0.68
N ILE A 103 -21.09 -0.85 -0.58
CA ILE A 103 -22.07 -1.69 0.12
C ILE A 103 -22.13 -3.11 -0.46
N ASP A 104 -21.66 -3.30 -1.71
CA ASP A 104 -21.67 -4.56 -2.45
C ASP A 104 -20.32 -5.30 -2.47
N ALA A 105 -19.33 -4.86 -1.70
CA ALA A 105 -18.05 -5.55 -1.66
C ALA A 105 -18.19 -6.95 -1.07
N VAL A 106 -17.87 -7.97 -1.87
CA VAL A 106 -17.89 -9.38 -1.45
C VAL A 106 -16.84 -9.55 -0.36
N GLN A 107 -17.31 -9.78 0.86
CA GLN A 107 -16.44 -10.10 1.98
C GLN A 107 -15.87 -11.50 1.77
N LEU A 108 -14.53 -11.60 1.75
CA LEU A 108 -13.85 -12.89 1.66
C LEU A 108 -14.10 -13.72 2.92
N SER A 109 -14.17 -15.04 2.75
CA SER A 109 -14.25 -15.95 3.90
C SER A 109 -12.90 -15.99 4.63
N LEU A 110 -12.91 -16.45 5.89
CA LEU A 110 -11.68 -16.67 6.64
C LEU A 110 -10.73 -17.63 5.91
N GLN A 111 -11.27 -18.64 5.21
CA GLN A 111 -10.44 -19.58 4.47
C GLN A 111 -9.80 -18.95 3.24
N ASP A 112 -10.53 -18.12 2.49
CA ASP A 112 -9.97 -17.40 1.34
C ASP A 112 -8.85 -16.46 1.78
N ALA A 113 -9.04 -15.75 2.89
CA ALA A 113 -8.03 -14.87 3.43
C ALA A 113 -6.78 -15.62 3.92
N VAL A 114 -6.93 -16.80 4.54
CA VAL A 114 -5.79 -17.67 4.87
C VAL A 114 -5.03 -18.05 3.60
N CYS A 115 -5.73 -18.52 2.56
CA CYS A 115 -5.12 -18.89 1.28
C CYS A 115 -4.36 -17.72 0.64
N ASN A 116 -4.96 -16.53 0.61
CA ASN A 116 -4.33 -15.34 0.05
C ASN A 116 -3.08 -14.93 0.84
N VAL A 117 -3.13 -14.91 2.18
CA VAL A 117 -1.96 -14.58 3.01
C VAL A 117 -0.82 -15.58 2.76
N SER A 118 -1.13 -16.88 2.65
CA SER A 118 -0.14 -17.90 2.31
C SER A 118 0.47 -17.69 0.91
N LEU A 119 -0.35 -17.36 -0.10
CA LEU A 119 0.13 -17.06 -1.44
C LEU A 119 1.10 -15.86 -1.45
N VAL A 120 0.74 -14.78 -0.75
CA VAL A 120 1.57 -13.58 -0.62
C VAL A 120 2.86 -13.88 0.13
N ASN A 121 2.80 -14.66 1.22
CA ASN A 121 3.99 -15.03 1.97
C ASN A 121 4.94 -15.90 1.12
N ALA A 122 4.40 -16.87 0.37
CA ALA A 122 5.19 -17.69 -0.55
C ALA A 122 5.86 -16.85 -1.65
N TYR A 123 5.10 -15.92 -2.27
CA TYR A 123 5.63 -15.02 -3.29
C TYR A 123 6.80 -14.18 -2.77
N ILE A 124 6.66 -13.60 -1.58
CA ILE A 124 7.72 -12.80 -0.94
C ILE A 124 8.94 -13.66 -0.61
N LYS A 125 8.75 -14.85 -0.02
CA LYS A 125 9.85 -15.79 0.27
C LYS A 125 10.62 -16.16 -0.99
N ASN A 126 9.92 -16.46 -2.09
CA ASN A 126 10.54 -16.78 -3.38
C ASN A 126 11.33 -15.60 -3.93
N THR A 127 10.74 -14.40 -3.93
CA THR A 127 11.42 -13.17 -4.40
C THR A 127 12.70 -12.91 -3.61
N VAL A 128 12.66 -13.09 -2.30
CA VAL A 128 13.84 -12.92 -1.43
C VAL A 128 14.91 -13.97 -1.73
N ALA A 129 14.53 -15.24 -1.92
CA ALA A 129 15.45 -16.30 -2.28
C ALA A 129 16.14 -16.03 -3.63
N GLU A 130 15.38 -15.62 -4.64
CA GLU A 130 15.89 -15.27 -5.97
C GLU A 130 16.91 -14.12 -5.91
N VAL A 131 16.60 -13.05 -5.16
CA VAL A 131 17.53 -11.92 -5.01
C VAL A 131 18.80 -12.34 -4.27
N ARG A 132 18.67 -13.12 -3.18
CA ARG A 132 19.84 -13.64 -2.46
C ARG A 132 20.73 -14.47 -3.36
N GLN A 133 20.15 -15.32 -4.19
CA GLN A 133 20.89 -16.14 -5.16
C GLN A 133 21.56 -15.27 -6.23
N HIS A 134 20.82 -14.30 -6.79
CA HIS A 134 21.32 -13.40 -7.85
C HIS A 134 22.55 -12.60 -7.40
N TYR A 135 22.50 -12.05 -6.18
CA TYR A 135 23.59 -11.26 -5.60
C TYR A 135 24.60 -12.11 -4.80
N LYS A 136 24.46 -13.45 -4.79
CA LYS A 136 25.31 -14.38 -4.03
C LYS A 136 25.48 -13.98 -2.56
N MET A 137 24.38 -13.55 -1.95
CA MET A 137 24.37 -13.09 -0.57
C MET A 137 24.38 -14.28 0.39
N LYS A 138 24.99 -14.09 1.56
CA LYS A 138 24.84 -15.03 2.68
C LYS A 138 23.39 -15.02 3.17
N GLU A 139 22.94 -16.16 3.69
CA GLU A 139 21.57 -16.32 4.19
C GLU A 139 21.23 -15.34 5.33
N THR A 140 22.22 -14.98 6.15
CA THR A 140 22.09 -14.03 7.26
C THR A 140 22.24 -12.56 6.85
N ALA A 141 22.55 -12.26 5.58
CA ALA A 141 22.73 -10.89 5.13
C ALA A 141 21.39 -10.13 5.10
N THR A 142 21.41 -8.87 5.51
CA THR A 142 20.26 -7.97 5.42
C THR A 142 20.03 -7.54 3.96
N ILE A 143 18.79 -7.58 3.51
CA ILE A 143 18.37 -7.29 2.13
C ILE A 143 17.60 -5.96 2.01
N ASN A 144 17.67 -5.13 3.05
CA ASN A 144 16.92 -3.89 3.22
C ASN A 144 17.59 -2.69 2.50
N GLY A 145 18.54 -2.96 1.59
CA GLY A 145 19.42 -1.98 0.96
C GLY A 145 19.08 -1.70 -0.51
N PRO A 146 20.04 -1.25 -1.32
CA PRO A 146 19.84 -0.91 -2.74
C PRO A 146 19.42 -2.10 -3.62
N GLU A 147 19.44 -3.32 -3.08
CA GLU A 147 19.00 -4.57 -3.72
C GLU A 147 17.47 -4.61 -3.92
N GLY A 148 16.72 -3.78 -3.18
CA GLY A 148 15.33 -3.45 -3.53
C GLY A 148 14.27 -4.50 -3.15
N THR A 149 14.48 -5.27 -2.09
CA THR A 149 13.50 -6.25 -1.58
C THR A 149 12.75 -5.76 -0.34
N VAL A 150 11.73 -6.50 0.08
CA VAL A 150 11.00 -6.20 1.32
C VAL A 150 11.91 -6.35 2.54
N SER A 151 11.65 -5.54 3.57
CA SER A 151 12.44 -5.59 4.81
C SER A 151 12.32 -6.95 5.51
N SER A 152 13.35 -7.34 6.27
CA SER A 152 13.31 -8.56 7.10
C SER A 152 12.10 -8.56 8.06
N LYS A 153 11.80 -7.41 8.67
CA LYS A 153 10.63 -7.24 9.55
C LYS A 153 9.32 -7.54 8.81
N THR A 154 9.19 -7.13 7.56
CA THR A 154 8.00 -7.42 6.75
C THR A 154 7.84 -8.92 6.51
N GLN A 155 8.94 -9.64 6.25
CA GLN A 155 8.92 -11.09 6.07
C GLN A 155 8.51 -11.81 7.35
N GLU A 156 9.08 -11.42 8.49
CA GLU A 156 8.71 -11.96 9.81
C GLU A 156 7.23 -11.68 10.12
N SER A 157 6.74 -10.48 9.86
CA SER A 157 5.33 -10.13 10.03
C SER A 157 4.40 -10.98 9.17
N LEU A 158 4.75 -11.27 7.91
CA LEU A 158 3.94 -12.13 7.05
C LEU A 158 3.88 -13.57 7.55
N VAL A 159 4.99 -14.11 8.09
CA VAL A 159 5.02 -15.43 8.72
C VAL A 159 4.13 -15.47 9.96
N LEU A 160 4.18 -14.43 10.79
CA LEU A 160 3.32 -14.33 11.96
C LEU A 160 1.84 -14.20 11.58
N LEU A 161 1.54 -13.43 10.54
CA LEU A 161 0.19 -13.24 10.03
C LEU A 161 -0.39 -14.55 9.49
N GLU A 162 0.35 -15.26 8.63
CA GLU A 162 -0.05 -16.58 8.10
C GLU A 162 -0.38 -17.55 9.23
N ARG A 163 0.55 -17.73 10.18
CA ARG A 163 0.35 -18.63 11.32
C ARG A 163 -0.83 -18.19 12.20
N GLY A 164 -0.99 -16.88 12.40
CA GLY A 164 -2.09 -16.33 13.21
C GLY A 164 -3.45 -16.62 12.57
N MET A 165 -3.55 -16.46 11.26
CA MET A 165 -4.78 -16.72 10.50
C MET A 165 -5.15 -18.21 10.50
N GLU A 166 -4.19 -19.11 10.29
CA GLU A 166 -4.40 -20.56 10.39
C GLU A 166 -4.88 -20.96 11.79
N GLN A 167 -4.20 -20.47 12.83
CA GLN A 167 -4.59 -20.75 14.21
C GLN A 167 -5.97 -20.20 14.56
N LEU A 168 -6.32 -19.02 14.05
CA LEU A 168 -7.66 -18.44 14.23
C LEU A 168 -8.72 -19.34 13.62
N ARG A 169 -8.55 -19.75 12.35
CA ARG A 169 -9.46 -20.66 11.65
C ARG A 169 -9.64 -21.96 12.41
N ASP A 170 -8.55 -22.62 12.78
CA ASP A 170 -8.61 -23.94 13.41
C ASP A 170 -9.29 -23.85 14.79
N LYS A 171 -9.00 -22.80 15.56
CA LYS A 171 -9.65 -22.57 16.86
C LYS A 171 -11.13 -22.26 16.73
N VAL A 172 -11.53 -21.41 15.77
CA VAL A 172 -12.95 -21.11 15.55
C VAL A 172 -13.67 -22.37 15.12
N LYS A 173 -13.12 -23.12 14.15
CA LYS A 173 -13.69 -24.39 13.70
C LYS A 173 -13.91 -25.37 14.85
N ASN A 174 -12.96 -25.48 15.77
CA ASN A 174 -13.05 -26.35 16.93
C ASN A 174 -14.12 -25.92 17.95
N VAL A 175 -14.42 -24.61 18.03
CA VAL A 175 -15.41 -24.07 18.98
C VAL A 175 -16.81 -24.03 18.36
N ASN A 176 -16.93 -23.51 17.14
CA ASN A 176 -18.16 -23.41 16.38
C ASN A 176 -17.85 -23.28 14.89
N GLU A 177 -18.04 -24.36 14.13
CA GLU A 177 -17.79 -24.39 12.68
C GLU A 177 -18.73 -23.46 11.90
N ASP A 178 -19.99 -23.33 12.33
CA ASP A 178 -20.98 -22.48 11.67
C ASP A 178 -20.57 -20.99 11.72
N TYR A 179 -19.75 -20.60 12.71
CA TYR A 179 -19.28 -19.23 12.87
C TYR A 179 -18.18 -18.84 11.87
N LEU A 180 -17.57 -19.78 11.13
CA LEU A 180 -16.50 -19.48 10.18
C LEU A 180 -16.94 -18.51 9.07
N GLY A 181 -18.22 -18.57 8.67
CA GLY A 181 -18.80 -17.69 7.65
C GLY A 181 -19.12 -16.27 8.15
N ASP A 182 -19.22 -16.08 9.48
CA ASP A 182 -19.68 -14.84 10.09
C ASP A 182 -18.53 -13.91 10.52
N ILE A 183 -17.28 -14.35 10.39
CA ILE A 183 -16.12 -13.57 10.80
C ILE A 183 -15.90 -12.41 9.84
N ASP A 184 -16.03 -11.20 10.37
CA ASP A 184 -15.61 -9.98 9.69
C ASP A 184 -14.11 -9.77 9.84
N LEU A 185 -13.37 -10.03 8.76
CA LEU A 185 -11.90 -9.95 8.72
C LEU A 185 -11.37 -8.53 8.97
N ARG A 186 -12.19 -7.48 8.78
CA ARG A 186 -11.83 -6.10 9.12
C ARG A 186 -11.70 -5.89 10.63
N THR A 187 -12.24 -6.79 11.44
CA THR A 187 -12.10 -6.74 12.90
C THR A 187 -10.71 -7.14 13.37
N LEU A 188 -9.91 -7.79 12.50
CA LEU A 188 -8.53 -8.17 12.79
C LEU A 188 -7.54 -7.01 12.61
N LEU A 189 -7.98 -5.89 12.03
CA LEU A 189 -7.16 -4.71 11.77
C LEU A 189 -7.13 -3.76 12.97
N THR A 190 -5.99 -3.10 13.17
CA THR A 190 -5.82 -2.05 14.20
C THR A 190 -6.68 -0.83 13.94
N THR A 191 -7.19 -0.65 12.71
CA THR A 191 -8.12 0.42 12.33
C THR A 191 -9.34 0.49 13.24
N GLN A 192 -9.81 -0.64 13.78
CA GLN A 192 -10.91 -0.62 14.77
C GLN A 192 -10.53 0.15 16.04
N VAL A 193 -9.32 -0.10 16.55
CA VAL A 193 -8.76 0.53 17.74
C VAL A 193 -8.36 1.97 17.45
N GLU A 194 -7.78 2.24 16.28
CA GLU A 194 -7.46 3.60 15.83
C GLU A 194 -8.71 4.48 15.73
N ASN A 195 -9.79 3.96 15.13
CA ASN A 195 -11.07 4.64 15.04
C ASN A 195 -11.67 4.90 16.43
N LEU A 196 -11.54 3.95 17.36
CA LEU A 196 -11.95 4.12 18.75
C LEU A 196 -11.19 5.28 19.41
N HIS A 197 -9.86 5.33 19.25
CA HIS A 197 -9.02 6.39 19.84
C HIS A 197 -9.21 7.75 19.16
N ALA A 198 -9.52 7.79 17.87
CA ALA A 198 -9.79 9.05 17.17
C ALA A 198 -10.94 9.83 17.82
N VAL A 199 -11.94 9.15 18.40
CA VAL A 199 -13.07 9.78 19.10
C VAL A 199 -12.63 10.64 20.29
N SER A 200 -11.53 10.29 20.99
CA SER A 200 -11.02 11.15 22.07
C SER A 200 -10.33 12.41 21.52
N ASN A 201 -9.57 12.26 20.43
CA ASN A 201 -8.90 13.38 19.75
C ASN A 201 -9.91 14.39 19.16
N PHE A 202 -11.11 13.94 18.75
CA PHE A 202 -12.17 14.82 18.27
C PHE A 202 -12.75 15.73 19.36
N LYS A 203 -12.73 15.30 20.63
CA LYS A 203 -13.27 16.09 21.75
C LYS A 203 -12.27 17.13 22.26
N ASN A 204 -10.99 16.78 22.29
CA ASN A 204 -9.91 17.66 22.72
C ASN A 204 -8.69 17.38 21.84
N GLU A 205 -8.12 18.42 21.22
CA GLU A 205 -6.92 18.30 20.37
C GLU A 205 -5.72 17.73 21.14
N THR A 206 -5.65 18.03 22.45
CA THR A 206 -4.74 17.40 23.40
C THR A 206 -5.49 17.10 24.70
N PHE A 207 -5.22 15.94 25.31
CA PHE A 207 -5.79 15.55 26.59
C PHE A 207 -4.73 14.93 27.48
N THR A 208 -4.90 15.10 28.79
CA THR A 208 -4.10 14.41 29.79
C THR A 208 -4.50 12.93 29.87
N ALA A 209 -3.62 12.08 30.39
CA ALA A 209 -3.93 10.67 30.64
C ALA A 209 -5.16 10.49 31.55
N LEU A 210 -5.37 11.40 32.51
CA LEU A 210 -6.53 11.38 33.41
C LEU A 210 -7.84 11.66 32.66
N GLN A 211 -7.86 12.67 31.79
CA GLN A 211 -9.03 13.00 30.97
C GLN A 211 -9.37 11.85 30.02
N TYR A 212 -8.36 11.25 29.38
CA TYR A 212 -8.56 10.07 28.55
C TYR A 212 -9.16 8.91 29.34
N ALA A 213 -8.63 8.63 30.54
CA ALA A 213 -9.13 7.55 31.39
C ALA A 213 -10.58 7.77 31.83
N GLN A 214 -10.96 9.01 32.13
CA GLN A 214 -12.33 9.38 32.48
C GLN A 214 -13.30 9.19 31.30
N ASP A 215 -12.87 9.52 30.08
CA ASP A 215 -13.70 9.43 28.87
C ASP A 215 -13.74 8.01 28.26
N PHE A 216 -12.74 7.18 28.54
CA PHE A 216 -12.55 5.88 27.87
C PHE A 216 -13.77 4.96 27.95
N GLY A 217 -14.42 4.88 29.11
CA GLY A 217 -15.60 4.03 29.30
C GLY A 217 -16.77 4.46 28.41
N THR A 218 -17.00 5.78 28.32
CA THR A 218 -18.03 6.36 27.46
C THR A 218 -17.73 6.13 25.99
N ILE A 219 -16.48 6.37 25.57
CA ILE A 219 -16.04 6.19 24.18
C ILE A 219 -16.18 4.73 23.76
N SER A 220 -15.72 3.79 24.60
CA SER A 220 -15.81 2.35 24.35
C SER A 220 -17.27 1.89 24.22
N LYS A 221 -18.16 2.39 25.08
CA LYS A 221 -19.59 2.09 25.03
C LYS A 221 -20.23 2.58 23.73
N GLU A 222 -19.99 3.83 23.35
CA GLU A 222 -20.59 4.41 22.14
C GLU A 222 -20.03 3.81 20.85
N TYR A 223 -18.73 3.53 20.81
CA TYR A 223 -18.12 2.83 19.69
C TYR A 223 -18.73 1.44 19.49
N LEU A 224 -18.88 0.68 20.57
CA LEU A 224 -19.42 -0.68 20.53
C LEU A 224 -20.87 -0.70 20.04
N LYS A 225 -21.69 0.29 20.41
CA LYS A 225 -23.05 0.46 19.86
C LYS A 225 -23.07 0.70 18.35
N ARG A 226 -22.04 1.34 17.79
CA ARG A 226 -21.95 1.63 16.35
C ARG A 226 -21.42 0.44 15.55
N THR A 227 -20.59 -0.41 16.15
CA THR A 227 -19.91 -1.50 15.46
C THR A 227 -20.58 -2.86 15.63
N THR A 228 -21.31 -3.10 16.73
CA THR A 228 -22.05 -4.35 16.89
C THR A 228 -23.39 -4.32 16.15
N LYS A 229 -23.72 -5.42 15.47
CA LYS A 229 -25.06 -5.66 14.91
C LYS A 229 -26.06 -6.15 15.97
N TRP A 230 -25.64 -6.36 17.22
CA TRP A 230 -26.46 -6.97 18.25
C TRP A 230 -27.41 -5.96 18.90
N GLY A 231 -28.70 -6.07 18.57
CA GLY A 231 -29.79 -5.22 19.05
C GLY A 231 -29.92 -5.12 20.58
N ALA A 232 -29.57 -6.18 21.31
CA ALA A 232 -29.66 -6.21 22.77
C ALA A 232 -28.72 -5.21 23.46
N LYS A 233 -27.68 -4.71 22.78
CA LYS A 233 -26.73 -3.76 23.34
C LYS A 233 -27.19 -2.30 23.26
N TYR A 234 -28.22 -2.02 22.46
CA TYR A 234 -29.00 -0.79 22.56
C TYR A 234 -29.97 -0.90 23.74
N PHE A 235 -29.44 -1.09 24.95
CA PHE A 235 -30.19 -0.72 26.14
C PHE A 235 -30.30 0.81 26.15
N THR A 236 -31.25 1.33 25.38
CA THR A 236 -31.93 2.57 25.73
C THR A 236 -32.51 2.36 27.13
N LEU A 237 -32.52 3.40 27.97
CA LEU A 237 -33.30 3.29 29.21
C LEU A 237 -34.71 2.86 28.84
N GLU A 238 -35.43 2.19 29.73
CA GLU A 238 -36.84 1.83 29.52
C GLU A 238 -37.70 3.03 29.09
N LYS A 239 -37.28 4.25 29.48
CA LYS A 239 -37.87 5.56 29.09
C LYS A 239 -37.45 6.12 27.72
N SER A 240 -36.44 5.54 27.05
CA SER A 240 -35.95 5.98 25.73
C SER A 240 -36.44 5.09 24.58
N TYR A 241 -37.46 4.27 24.82
CA TYR A 241 -38.27 3.70 23.75
C TYR A 241 -38.93 4.86 22.98
N TYR A 242 -38.54 5.08 21.73
CA TYR A 242 -39.33 5.95 20.86
C TYR A 242 -40.72 5.31 20.71
N PRO A 243 -41.82 6.07 20.88
CA PRO A 243 -43.14 5.52 20.63
C PRO A 243 -43.17 5.02 19.18
N VAL A 244 -43.44 3.72 19.02
CA VAL A 244 -43.58 3.12 17.69
C VAL A 244 -44.72 3.87 16.99
N PRO A 245 -44.48 4.55 15.86
CA PRO A 245 -45.52 5.25 15.15
C PRO A 245 -46.60 4.25 14.76
N LYS A 246 -47.83 4.44 15.27
CA LYS A 246 -48.98 3.57 14.93
C LYS A 246 -49.46 3.76 13.49
N SER A 247 -48.90 4.73 12.80
CA SER A 247 -49.17 5.06 11.39
C SER A 247 -47.84 5.32 10.69
N SER A 248 -47.58 4.59 9.61
CA SER A 248 -46.55 4.98 8.64
C SER A 248 -47.07 6.17 7.85
N VAL A 249 -46.37 7.29 7.89
CA VAL A 249 -46.61 8.43 7.00
C VAL A 249 -45.54 8.36 5.92
N GLU A 250 -45.91 8.44 4.64
CA GLU A 250 -44.91 8.53 3.58
C GLU A 250 -44.17 9.86 3.70
N LEU A 251 -42.87 9.89 3.34
CA LEU A 251 -42.04 11.11 3.44
C LEU A 251 -42.61 12.31 2.68
N ARG A 252 -43.54 12.06 1.74
CA ARG A 252 -44.22 13.06 0.92
C ARG A 252 -45.40 13.74 1.64
N ASP A 253 -45.86 13.14 2.72
CA ASP A 253 -47.04 13.55 3.49
C ASP A 253 -46.65 14.15 4.86
N VAL A 254 -45.38 14.50 5.04
CA VAL A 254 -44.88 15.24 6.20
C VAL A 254 -44.77 16.71 5.80
N ASP A 255 -45.65 17.55 6.36
CA ASP A 255 -45.65 19.02 6.16
C ASP A 255 -44.34 19.70 6.58
#